data_AF-A0A8H7KMY5-F1
#
_entry.id   AF-A0A8H7KMY5-F1
#
_cell.length_a   1.000
_cell.length_b   1.000
_cell.length_c   1.000
_cell.angle_alpha   90.00
_cell.angle_beta   90.00
_cell.angle_gamma   90.00
#
_symmetry.space_group_name_H-M   'P 1'
#
loop_
_entity.id
_entity.type
_entity.pdbx_description
1 polymer ?
#
loop_
_entity_poly.entity_id
_entity_poly.type
_entity_poly.pdbx_seq_one_letter_code
_entity_poly.pdbx_strand_id
1 'polypeptide(L)'
;AVDAGPFGAMRRWSLPKLREIHLEISAWDTTGLVEDHESNQQWPMRDRFTNLLNGIISPLQILSIKCEDLPCFSEDDLLECLIASPSLVELHLHDLAAFAMTRRILGALTLSEDDDDELGPYIPNLQILKVDWIVGMFPDKAFARMVESRQGHPEHVIHALSSTVSRLSSIDIRVLEREREDDEDFDPREAEDMDWNEAPVQFNLNMIPKTIKVFRKYEAYGLRVSVRAEDELGRSVYLDLR
;
A
#
# COMPACT_ATOMS: atom_id res chain seq x y z
N ALA A 1 8.50 -31.83 19.26
CA ALA A 1 7.92 -30.57 19.76
C ALA A 1 7.78 -29.66 18.55
N VAL A 2 6.56 -29.28 18.19
CA VAL A 2 6.34 -28.39 17.03
C VAL A 2 6.90 -27.03 17.44
N ASP A 3 7.85 -26.54 16.66
CA ASP A 3 8.54 -25.28 16.89
C ASP A 3 7.51 -24.15 17.00
N ALA A 4 7.24 -23.72 18.23
CA ALA A 4 6.35 -22.62 18.52
C ALA A 4 7.14 -21.34 18.27
N GLY A 5 7.36 -21.04 17.00
CA GLY A 5 7.90 -19.75 16.58
C GLY A 5 7.08 -18.59 17.16
N PRO A 6 7.52 -17.33 17.00
CA PRO A 6 6.96 -16.16 17.69
C PRO A 6 5.42 -16.08 17.63
N PHE A 7 4.82 -16.43 16.48
CA PHE A 7 3.36 -16.46 16.28
C PHE A 7 2.63 -17.55 17.07
N GLY A 8 3.25 -18.71 17.29
CA GLY A 8 2.68 -19.81 18.08
C GLY A 8 2.59 -19.49 19.57
N ALA A 9 3.54 -18.68 20.08
CA ALA A 9 3.49 -18.15 21.44
C ALA A 9 2.36 -17.11 21.60
N MET A 10 2.16 -16.26 20.58
CA MET A 10 1.13 -15.21 20.60
C MET A 10 -0.30 -15.73 20.50
N ARG A 11 -0.55 -16.91 19.88
CA ARG A 11 -1.90 -17.53 19.85
C ARG A 11 -2.48 -17.81 21.24
N ARG A 12 -1.65 -17.91 22.28
CA ARG A 12 -2.09 -18.13 23.67
C ARG A 12 -2.36 -16.83 24.42
N TRP A 13 -2.01 -15.69 23.85
CA TRP A 13 -2.24 -14.41 24.48
C TRP A 13 -3.65 -13.96 24.12
N SER A 14 -4.53 -13.87 25.11
CA SER A 14 -5.69 -13.01 24.98
C SER A 14 -5.14 -11.59 24.91
N LEU A 15 -5.20 -10.99 23.72
CA LEU A 15 -4.78 -9.61 23.48
C LEU A 15 -6.01 -8.71 23.31
N PRO A 16 -6.89 -8.56 24.33
CA PRO A 16 -8.14 -7.82 24.19
C PRO A 16 -7.96 -6.31 23.95
N LYS A 17 -6.71 -5.84 23.95
CA LYS A 17 -6.33 -4.44 23.74
C LYS A 17 -5.35 -4.25 22.59
N LEU A 18 -5.01 -5.30 21.83
CA LEU A 18 -4.13 -5.14 20.68
C LEU A 18 -4.90 -4.40 19.59
N ARG A 19 -4.43 -3.18 19.29
CA ARG A 19 -5.03 -2.27 18.30
C ARG A 19 -4.09 -1.97 17.16
N GLU A 20 -2.82 -2.32 17.29
CA GLU A 20 -1.76 -1.89 16.40
C GLU A 20 -0.75 -3.02 16.22
N ILE A 21 -0.39 -3.28 14.97
CA ILE A 21 0.63 -4.24 14.58
C ILE A 21 1.60 -3.54 13.63
N HIS A 22 2.89 -3.65 13.94
CA HIS A 22 3.99 -3.30 13.06
C HIS A 22 4.68 -4.59 12.64
N LEU A 23 4.64 -4.88 11.34
CA LEU A 23 5.28 -6.04 10.73
C LEU A 23 6.48 -5.56 9.91
N GLU A 24 7.66 -5.98 10.32
CA GLU A 24 8.89 -5.77 9.58
C GLU A 24 9.35 -7.10 8.99
N ILE A 25 9.57 -7.11 7.68
CA ILE A 25 9.99 -8.28 6.92
C ILE A 25 11.34 -7.94 6.28
N SER A 26 12.38 -8.55 6.81
CA SER A 26 13.72 -8.54 6.22
C SER A 26 13.98 -9.89 5.56
N ALA A 27 14.79 -9.93 4.51
CA ALA A 27 15.29 -11.21 4.01
C ALA A 27 16.03 -11.94 5.14
N TRP A 28 15.65 -13.19 5.36
CA TRP A 28 16.54 -14.10 6.06
C TRP A 28 17.52 -14.65 5.04
N ASP A 29 18.77 -14.82 5.45
CA ASP A 29 19.83 -15.48 4.70
C ASP A 29 19.28 -16.83 4.15
N THR A 30 18.78 -16.83 2.92
CA THR A 30 18.30 -18.03 2.21
C THR A 30 19.48 -18.81 1.63
N THR A 31 20.65 -18.75 2.31
CA THR A 31 21.90 -19.41 1.94
C THR A 31 21.86 -20.94 2.00
N GLY A 32 20.67 -21.56 2.02
CA GLY A 32 20.55 -23.01 2.05
C GLY A 32 19.38 -23.61 1.29
N LEU A 33 18.47 -22.84 0.71
CA LEU A 33 17.30 -23.40 0.02
C LEU A 33 16.90 -22.61 -1.22
N VAL A 34 16.92 -23.34 -2.34
CA VAL A 34 16.22 -23.11 -3.62
C VAL A 34 17.09 -22.53 -4.75
N GLU A 35 17.89 -23.42 -5.33
CA GLU A 35 17.99 -23.55 -6.79
C GLU A 35 16.59 -23.92 -7.32
N ASP A 36 15.79 -22.93 -7.68
CA ASP A 36 14.69 -23.03 -8.66
C ASP A 36 14.07 -21.63 -8.76
N HIS A 37 14.63 -20.86 -9.68
CA HIS A 37 14.08 -19.61 -10.15
C HIS A 37 12.75 -19.87 -10.85
N GLU A 38 11.74 -19.12 -10.42
CA GLU A 38 10.51 -18.70 -11.11
C GLU A 38 9.21 -19.06 -10.36
N SER A 39 8.38 -18.02 -10.19
CA SER A 39 6.96 -18.00 -9.85
C SER A 39 6.52 -18.26 -8.39
N ASN A 40 5.95 -17.22 -7.78
CA ASN A 40 5.10 -17.26 -6.59
C ASN A 40 5.75 -17.61 -5.25
N GLN A 41 6.93 -17.05 -4.94
CA GLN A 41 7.45 -17.07 -3.57
C GLN A 41 6.60 -16.19 -2.66
N GLN A 42 5.63 -16.84 -2.05
CA GLN A 42 4.80 -16.33 -0.96
C GLN A 42 5.66 -16.13 0.28
N TRP A 43 5.41 -15.07 1.06
CA TRP A 43 6.10 -14.86 2.32
C TRP A 43 5.96 -16.09 3.25
N PRO A 44 7.07 -16.73 3.70
CA PRO A 44 7.01 -18.01 4.42
C PRO A 44 6.21 -17.98 5.73
N MET A 45 6.01 -16.81 6.33
CA MET A 45 5.22 -16.63 7.55
C MET A 45 3.78 -16.18 7.30
N ARG A 46 3.33 -16.02 6.04
CA ARG A 46 1.98 -15.53 5.67
C ARG A 46 0.91 -16.23 6.49
N ASP A 47 0.81 -17.56 6.40
CA ASP A 47 -0.27 -18.30 7.04
C ASP A 47 -0.24 -18.14 8.58
N ARG A 48 0.95 -18.03 9.18
CA ARG A 48 1.08 -17.83 10.63
C ARG A 48 0.61 -16.42 11.03
N PHE A 49 0.94 -15.42 10.23
CA PHE A 49 0.52 -14.04 10.45
C PHE A 49 -0.97 -13.84 10.20
N THR A 50 -1.52 -14.33 9.09
CA THR A 50 -2.97 -14.27 8.80
C THR A 50 -3.78 -14.98 9.89
N ASN A 51 -3.31 -16.13 10.37
CA ASN A 51 -3.95 -16.79 11.51
C ASN A 51 -3.84 -15.99 12.82
N LEU A 52 -2.77 -15.22 13.01
CA LEU A 52 -2.68 -14.30 14.15
C LEU A 52 -3.76 -13.22 14.01
N LEU A 53 -3.85 -12.56 12.85
CA LEU A 53 -4.84 -11.52 12.56
C LEU A 53 -6.27 -12.02 12.80
N ASN A 54 -6.63 -13.17 12.22
CA ASN A 54 -7.95 -13.81 12.42
C ASN A 54 -8.23 -14.20 13.88
N GLY A 55 -7.18 -14.39 14.69
CA GLY A 55 -7.28 -14.71 16.10
C GLY A 55 -7.43 -13.50 17.02
N ILE A 56 -7.29 -12.28 16.51
CA ILE A 56 -7.41 -11.05 17.32
C ILE A 56 -8.90 -10.82 17.59
N ILE A 57 -9.26 -10.89 18.86
CA ILE A 57 -10.65 -10.68 19.32
C ILE A 57 -11.01 -9.18 19.36
N SER A 58 -10.02 -8.31 19.56
CA SER A 58 -10.20 -6.85 19.53
C SER A 58 -10.10 -6.29 18.11
N PRO A 59 -10.78 -5.18 17.82
CA PRO A 59 -10.66 -4.54 16.51
C PRO A 59 -9.23 -4.01 16.34
N LEU A 60 -8.47 -4.63 15.42
CA LEU A 60 -7.20 -4.09 14.96
C LEU A 60 -7.51 -2.79 14.22
N GLN A 61 -6.88 -1.70 14.64
CA GLN A 61 -7.10 -0.36 14.10
C GLN A 61 -5.96 0.07 13.17
N ILE A 62 -4.73 -0.36 13.45
CA ILE A 62 -3.54 0.07 12.73
C ILE A 62 -2.75 -1.18 12.30
N LEU A 63 -2.42 -1.25 11.01
CA LEU A 63 -1.49 -2.21 10.45
C LEU A 63 -0.41 -1.46 9.67
N SER A 64 0.83 -1.62 10.10
CA SER A 64 2.01 -1.13 9.40
C SER A 64 2.85 -2.30 8.92
N ILE A 65 3.21 -2.29 7.64
CA ILE A 65 4.03 -3.32 7.00
C ILE A 65 5.22 -2.62 6.34
N LYS A 66 6.42 -3.10 6.66
CA LYS A 66 7.69 -2.67 6.10
C LYS A 66 8.43 -3.88 5.54
N CYS A 67 8.91 -3.80 4.30
CA CYS A 67 9.70 -4.84 3.65
C CYS A 67 11.02 -4.23 3.17
N GLU A 68 12.15 -4.75 3.64
CA GLU A 68 13.48 -4.21 3.33
C GLU A 68 14.12 -4.86 2.10
N ASP A 69 13.76 -6.10 1.76
CA ASP A 69 14.39 -6.87 0.68
C ASP A 69 13.37 -7.46 -0.32
N LEU A 70 13.74 -7.58 -1.60
CA LEU A 70 12.93 -8.28 -2.62
C LEU A 70 13.31 -9.76 -2.72
N PRO A 71 12.36 -10.66 -3.11
CA PRO A 71 10.91 -10.52 -3.06
C PRO A 71 10.37 -11.03 -1.71
N CYS A 72 10.14 -10.16 -0.73
CA CYS A 72 9.72 -10.60 0.61
C CYS A 72 8.20 -10.58 0.87
N PHE A 73 7.43 -9.78 0.13
CA PHE A 73 5.99 -9.54 0.39
C PHE A 73 5.22 -9.30 -0.91
N SER A 74 4.25 -10.17 -1.21
CA SER A 74 3.49 -10.16 -2.47
C SER A 74 2.12 -9.48 -2.35
N GLU A 75 1.47 -9.26 -3.50
CA GLU A 75 0.08 -8.82 -3.59
C GLU A 75 -0.86 -9.74 -2.79
N ASP A 76 -0.72 -11.07 -2.95
CA ASP A 76 -1.58 -12.03 -2.27
C ASP A 76 -1.35 -12.03 -0.75
N ASP A 77 -0.12 -11.79 -0.28
CA ASP A 77 0.17 -11.63 1.15
C ASP A 77 -0.56 -10.41 1.73
N LEU A 78 -0.55 -9.28 1.02
CA LEU A 78 -1.30 -8.10 1.43
C LEU A 78 -2.81 -8.38 1.44
N LEU A 79 -3.34 -8.98 0.39
CA LEU A 79 -4.77 -9.25 0.27
C LEU A 79 -5.30 -10.07 1.44
N GLU A 80 -4.60 -11.14 1.83
CA GLU A 80 -4.94 -11.97 2.99
C GLU A 80 -4.93 -11.16 4.29
N CYS A 81 -3.98 -10.24 4.46
CA CYS A 81 -3.93 -9.35 5.62
C CYS A 81 -5.14 -8.41 5.68
N LEU A 82 -5.58 -7.86 4.53
CA LEU A 82 -6.74 -6.97 4.46
C LEU A 82 -8.04 -7.73 4.78
N ILE A 83 -8.22 -8.94 4.22
CA ILE A 83 -9.38 -9.81 4.49
C ILE A 83 -9.47 -10.16 5.98
N ALA A 84 -8.33 -10.47 6.60
CA ALA A 84 -8.26 -10.82 8.02
C ALA A 84 -8.46 -9.61 8.97
N SER A 85 -8.46 -8.38 8.44
CA SER A 85 -8.42 -7.15 9.25
C SER A 85 -9.47 -6.11 8.84
N PRO A 86 -10.78 -6.45 8.78
CA PRO A 86 -11.82 -5.54 8.30
C PRO A 86 -12.07 -4.32 9.20
N SER A 87 -11.63 -4.38 10.46
CA SER A 87 -11.74 -3.27 11.42
C SER A 87 -10.67 -2.18 11.27
N LEU A 88 -9.72 -2.35 10.34
CA LEU A 88 -8.62 -1.40 10.18
C LEU A 88 -9.13 0.01 9.87
N VAL A 89 -8.46 0.97 10.50
CA VAL A 89 -8.68 2.40 10.32
C VAL A 89 -7.47 3.03 9.64
N GLU A 90 -6.27 2.50 9.92
CA GLU A 90 -5.01 2.99 9.38
C GLU A 90 -4.22 1.84 8.76
N LEU A 91 -3.78 2.03 7.52
CA LEU A 91 -2.89 1.12 6.81
C LEU A 91 -1.62 1.87 6.40
N HIS A 92 -0.47 1.35 6.81
CA HIS A 92 0.83 1.89 6.41
C HIS A 92 1.62 0.83 5.63
N LEU A 93 2.04 1.16 4.41
CA LEU A 93 2.92 0.32 3.60
C LEU A 93 4.19 1.10 3.31
N HIS A 94 5.32 0.60 3.83
CA HIS A 94 6.62 1.23 3.75
C HIS A 94 7.58 0.44 2.87
N ASP A 95 8.53 1.15 2.29
CA ASP A 95 9.59 0.61 1.46
C ASP A 95 9.02 -0.35 0.39
N LEU A 96 9.55 -1.56 0.28
CA LEU A 96 9.15 -2.51 -0.76
C LEU A 96 7.75 -3.12 -0.52
N ALA A 97 7.17 -2.99 0.68
CA ALA A 97 5.81 -3.49 0.94
C ALA A 97 4.77 -2.75 0.09
N ALA A 98 5.10 -1.52 -0.35
CA ALA A 98 4.25 -0.76 -1.24
C ALA A 98 4.11 -1.38 -2.65
N PHE A 99 5.01 -2.27 -3.07
CA PHE A 99 4.85 -3.00 -4.34
C PHE A 99 3.62 -3.91 -4.36
N ALA A 100 3.19 -4.38 -3.20
CA ALA A 100 1.95 -5.14 -3.08
C ALA A 100 0.71 -4.28 -3.38
N MET A 101 0.80 -2.94 -3.38
CA MET A 101 -0.31 -2.03 -3.68
C MET A 101 -0.61 -1.96 -5.20
N THR A 102 -1.13 -3.06 -5.73
CA THR A 102 -1.49 -3.17 -7.15
C THR A 102 -2.90 -2.67 -7.45
N ARG A 103 -3.33 -2.78 -8.71
CA ARG A 103 -4.72 -2.51 -9.10
C ARG A 103 -5.73 -3.42 -8.40
N ARG A 104 -5.37 -4.68 -8.12
CA ARG A 104 -6.25 -5.64 -7.43
C ARG A 104 -6.44 -5.25 -5.97
N ILE A 105 -5.37 -4.87 -5.27
CA ILE A 105 -5.48 -4.36 -3.90
C ILE A 105 -6.30 -3.07 -3.86
N LEU A 106 -6.03 -2.13 -4.76
CA LEU A 106 -6.81 -0.89 -4.80
C LEU A 106 -8.27 -1.15 -5.13
N GLY A 107 -8.58 -2.11 -6.01
CA GLY A 107 -9.93 -2.59 -6.26
C GLY A 107 -10.60 -3.11 -5.00
N ALA A 108 -9.91 -3.95 -4.21
CA ALA A 108 -10.41 -4.47 -2.94
C ALA A 108 -10.63 -3.39 -1.86
N LEU A 109 -9.97 -2.23 -2.01
CA LEU A 109 -10.18 -1.06 -1.16
C LEU A 109 -11.21 -0.07 -1.75
N THR A 110 -11.62 -0.23 -3.00
CA THR A 110 -12.57 0.64 -3.69
C THR A 110 -14.00 0.23 -3.36
N LEU A 111 -14.88 1.21 -3.20
CA LEU A 111 -16.32 0.93 -3.13
C LEU A 111 -16.82 0.67 -4.56
N SER A 112 -17.23 -0.56 -4.86
CA SER A 112 -17.84 -0.88 -6.16
C SER A 112 -19.24 -0.25 -6.27
N GLU A 113 -19.55 0.31 -7.43
CA GLU A 113 -20.90 0.79 -7.79
C GLU A 113 -21.73 -0.32 -8.46
N ASP A 114 -21.11 -1.45 -8.81
CA ASP A 114 -21.80 -2.58 -9.41
C ASP A 114 -22.48 -3.41 -8.29
N ASP A 115 -23.82 -3.30 -8.23
CA ASP A 115 -24.71 -3.94 -7.25
C ASP A 115 -24.58 -5.47 -7.15
N ASP A 116 -23.85 -6.12 -8.06
CA ASP A 116 -23.65 -7.58 -8.10
C ASP A 116 -22.53 -8.06 -7.15
N ASP A 117 -21.61 -7.17 -6.73
CA ASP A 117 -20.58 -7.47 -5.73
C ASP A 117 -21.05 -7.02 -4.33
N GLU A 118 -21.87 -7.84 -3.67
CA GLU A 118 -22.35 -7.61 -2.28
C GLU A 118 -21.21 -7.46 -1.25
N LEU A 119 -19.99 -7.84 -1.64
CA LEU A 119 -18.78 -7.74 -0.82
C LEU A 119 -18.18 -6.34 -1.00
N GLY A 120 -18.67 -5.39 -0.21
CA GLY A 120 -18.05 -4.07 -0.08
C GLY A 120 -16.53 -4.14 0.22
N PRO A 121 -15.84 -2.98 0.30
CA PRO A 121 -14.39 -2.97 0.40
C PRO A 121 -13.91 -3.76 1.63
N TYR A 122 -12.78 -4.46 1.50
CA TYR A 122 -12.26 -5.35 2.56
C TYR A 122 -11.98 -4.62 3.87
N ILE A 123 -11.61 -3.34 3.78
CA ILE A 123 -11.44 -2.47 4.94
C ILE A 123 -12.45 -1.31 4.84
N PRO A 124 -13.71 -1.50 5.26
CA PRO A 124 -14.72 -0.46 5.18
C PRO A 124 -14.40 0.74 6.07
N ASN A 125 -13.66 0.55 7.16
CA ASN A 125 -13.35 1.61 8.13
C ASN A 125 -12.05 2.38 7.86
N LEU A 126 -11.39 2.14 6.71
CA LEU A 126 -10.14 2.79 6.36
C LEU A 126 -10.32 4.31 6.26
N GLN A 127 -9.54 5.04 7.06
CA GLN A 127 -9.54 6.51 7.11
C GLN A 127 -8.17 7.08 6.80
N ILE A 128 -7.10 6.37 7.18
CA ILE A 128 -5.72 6.82 7.00
C ILE A 128 -4.97 5.81 6.15
N LEU A 129 -4.39 6.29 5.06
CA LEU A 129 -3.52 5.49 4.20
C LEU A 129 -2.16 6.16 4.12
N LYS A 130 -1.11 5.44 4.54
CA LYS A 130 0.28 5.86 4.35
C LYS A 130 0.95 4.88 3.42
N VAL A 131 1.53 5.36 2.33
CA VAL A 131 2.15 4.50 1.33
C VAL A 131 3.41 5.13 0.78
N ASP A 132 4.45 4.32 0.70
CA ASP A 132 5.66 4.71 -0.01
C ASP A 132 5.42 4.52 -1.53
N TRP A 133 5.47 5.62 -2.29
CA TRP A 133 5.22 5.63 -3.71
C TRP A 133 6.51 5.44 -4.48
N ILE A 134 6.68 4.25 -5.05
CA ILE A 134 7.83 3.93 -5.90
C ILE A 134 7.56 4.41 -7.33
N VAL A 135 8.39 5.34 -7.81
CA VAL A 135 8.23 5.99 -9.11
C VAL A 135 8.19 4.97 -10.25
N GLY A 136 7.24 5.12 -11.17
CA GLY A 136 7.09 4.27 -12.36
C GLY A 136 6.28 2.98 -12.18
N MET A 137 6.02 2.54 -10.94
CA MET A 137 5.29 1.29 -10.67
C MET A 137 3.91 1.49 -10.04
N PHE A 138 3.62 2.71 -9.56
CA PHE A 138 2.37 2.98 -8.86
C PHE A 138 1.15 3.08 -9.80
N PRO A 139 0.05 2.36 -9.51
CA PRO A 139 -1.17 2.37 -10.32
C PRO A 139 -2.04 3.63 -10.12
N ASP A 140 -1.54 4.81 -10.53
CA ASP A 140 -2.15 6.14 -10.34
C ASP A 140 -3.67 6.19 -10.63
N LYS A 141 -4.11 5.65 -11.77
CA LYS A 141 -5.55 5.66 -12.14
C LYS A 141 -6.43 4.85 -11.19
N ALA A 142 -5.95 3.70 -10.71
CA ALA A 142 -6.71 2.86 -9.79
C ALA A 142 -6.75 3.51 -8.41
N PHE A 143 -5.65 4.14 -8.01
CA PHE A 143 -5.56 4.85 -6.74
C PHE A 143 -6.52 6.05 -6.69
N ALA A 144 -6.52 6.87 -7.74
CA ALA A 144 -7.46 7.97 -7.90
C ALA A 144 -8.92 7.52 -7.74
N ARG A 145 -9.31 6.43 -8.42
CA ARG A 145 -10.66 5.86 -8.32
C ARG A 145 -11.01 5.38 -6.92
N MET A 146 -10.08 4.70 -6.25
CA MET A 146 -10.26 4.25 -4.86
C MET A 146 -10.54 5.46 -3.96
N VAL A 147 -9.76 6.52 -4.07
CA VAL A 147 -9.95 7.75 -3.29
C VAL A 147 -11.32 8.39 -3.59
N GLU A 148 -11.69 8.54 -4.86
CA GLU A 148 -12.99 9.09 -5.27
C GLU A 148 -14.15 8.29 -4.67
N SER A 149 -14.09 6.96 -4.75
CA SER A 149 -15.12 6.05 -4.21
C SER A 149 -15.30 6.21 -2.69
N ARG A 150 -14.22 6.50 -1.96
CA ARG A 150 -14.23 6.64 -0.50
C ARG A 150 -14.65 8.03 -0.03
N GLN A 151 -14.51 9.06 -0.85
CA GLN A 151 -14.97 10.41 -0.50
C GLN A 151 -16.49 10.57 -0.72
N GLY A 152 -17.04 9.82 -1.66
CA GLY A 152 -18.40 10.00 -2.16
C GLY A 152 -18.49 11.15 -3.16
N HIS A 153 -19.30 11.00 -4.20
CA HIS A 153 -19.50 12.07 -5.18
C HIS A 153 -20.45 13.14 -4.59
N PRO A 154 -20.11 14.44 -4.66
CA PRO A 154 -21.00 15.50 -4.18
C PRO A 154 -22.30 15.62 -5.00
N GLU A 155 -22.32 15.09 -6.23
CA GLU A 155 -23.47 15.15 -7.16
C GLU A 155 -24.31 13.86 -7.17
N HIS A 156 -23.78 12.74 -6.64
CA HIS A 156 -24.48 11.46 -6.53
C HIS A 156 -24.91 11.21 -5.08
N VAL A 157 -25.61 12.18 -4.49
CA VAL A 157 -26.30 12.05 -3.20
C VAL A 157 -27.45 11.02 -3.25
N ILE A 158 -27.72 10.46 -4.43
CA ILE A 158 -28.78 9.47 -4.65
C ILE A 158 -28.12 8.14 -4.98
N HIS A 159 -27.64 7.46 -3.95
CA HIS A 159 -28.17 6.18 -3.50
C HIS A 159 -27.44 5.83 -2.20
N ALA A 160 -28.12 5.13 -1.32
CA ALA A 160 -27.68 4.82 0.03
C ALA A 160 -26.45 3.88 0.03
N LEU A 161 -25.28 4.39 -0.34
CA LEU A 161 -24.01 3.72 -0.12
C LEU A 161 -23.70 3.80 1.38
N SER A 162 -24.33 2.84 2.05
CA SER A 162 -24.10 2.26 3.37
C SER A 162 -23.43 3.19 4.38
N SER A 163 -24.16 3.54 5.44
CA SER A 163 -23.65 4.19 6.66
C SER A 163 -22.49 3.45 7.36
N THR A 164 -21.94 2.39 6.76
CA THR A 164 -20.92 1.50 7.29
C THR A 164 -19.53 1.71 6.70
N VAL A 165 -19.38 2.42 5.58
CA VAL A 165 -18.05 2.70 4.99
C VAL A 165 -17.56 4.09 5.40
N SER A 166 -16.37 4.14 5.98
CA SER A 166 -15.71 5.38 6.39
C SER A 166 -15.07 6.09 5.21
N ARG A 167 -15.07 7.43 5.27
CA ARG A 167 -14.34 8.29 4.33
C ARG A 167 -12.86 8.31 4.67
N LEU A 168 -12.01 8.43 3.65
CA LEU A 168 -10.59 8.74 3.87
C LEU A 168 -10.47 10.16 4.44
N SER A 169 -9.74 10.31 5.53
CA SER A 169 -9.47 11.61 6.16
C SER A 169 -8.02 12.05 5.94
N SER A 170 -7.10 11.11 5.75
CA SER A 170 -5.68 11.40 5.57
C SER A 170 -5.03 10.43 4.58
N ILE A 171 -4.25 10.98 3.65
CA ILE A 171 -3.36 10.22 2.77
C ILE A 171 -1.95 10.79 2.91
N ASP A 172 -0.99 9.94 3.26
CA ASP A 172 0.42 10.29 3.34
C ASP A 172 1.20 9.49 2.30
N ILE A 173 1.89 10.19 1.41
CA ILE A 173 2.65 9.58 0.33
C ILE A 173 4.11 9.95 0.51
N ARG A 174 4.97 8.94 0.68
CA ARG A 174 6.42 9.12 0.62
C ARG A 174 6.95 8.66 -0.73
N VAL A 175 7.39 9.56 -1.58
CA VAL A 175 7.88 9.22 -2.91
C VAL A 175 9.31 8.69 -2.79
N LEU A 176 9.53 7.47 -3.29
CA LEU A 176 10.82 6.81 -3.35
C LEU A 176 11.25 6.72 -4.82
N GLU A 177 12.45 7.20 -5.11
CA GLU A 177 13.11 6.97 -6.40
C GLU A 177 13.67 5.55 -6.40
N ARG A 178 13.47 4.83 -7.51
CA ARG A 178 14.15 3.55 -7.69
C ARG A 178 15.60 3.90 -8.05
N GLU A 179 16.56 3.50 -7.22
CA GLU A 179 17.95 3.44 -7.65
C GLU A 179 17.96 2.63 -8.94
N ARG A 180 18.32 3.26 -10.06
CA ARG A 180 18.62 2.48 -11.27
C ARG A 180 19.78 1.61 -10.85
N GLU A 181 19.53 0.32 -10.65
CA GLU A 181 20.59 -0.65 -10.77
C GLU A 181 21.19 -0.38 -12.15
N ASP A 182 22.47 0.01 -12.16
CA ASP A 182 23.24 0.14 -13.38
C ASP A 182 23.25 -1.24 -14.03
N ASP A 183 22.20 -1.56 -14.80
CA ASP A 183 22.18 -2.70 -15.70
C ASP A 183 23.31 -2.42 -16.70
N GLU A 184 24.48 -3.01 -16.44
CA GLU A 184 25.70 -2.89 -17.26
C GLU A 184 25.52 -3.39 -18.72
N ASP A 185 24.31 -3.80 -19.09
CA ASP A 185 23.89 -4.19 -20.44
C ASP A 185 23.21 -3.06 -21.24
N PHE A 186 23.20 -1.81 -20.75
CA PHE A 186 22.71 -0.68 -21.55
C PHE A 186 23.67 -0.41 -22.74
N ASP A 187 23.33 -0.86 -23.95
CA ASP A 187 24.07 -0.53 -25.17
C ASP A 187 23.88 0.97 -25.48
N PRO A 188 24.92 1.80 -25.37
CA PRO A 188 24.81 3.24 -25.64
C PRO A 188 24.41 3.57 -27.08
N ARG A 189 24.40 2.58 -27.99
CA ARG A 189 23.86 2.74 -29.36
C ARG A 189 22.34 2.67 -29.45
N GLU A 190 21.66 2.11 -28.44
CA GLU A 190 20.18 2.22 -28.33
C GLU A 190 19.75 3.56 -27.72
N ALA A 191 20.70 4.37 -27.24
CA ALA A 191 20.45 5.68 -26.66
C ALA A 191 20.32 6.82 -27.69
N GLU A 192 20.68 6.60 -28.96
CA GLU A 192 20.66 7.65 -30.00
C GLU A 192 19.23 8.02 -30.47
N ASP A 193 18.22 7.19 -30.15
CA ASP A 193 16.81 7.47 -30.43
C ASP A 193 16.02 7.96 -29.21
N MET A 194 16.66 8.09 -28.03
CA MET A 194 16.04 8.72 -26.86
C MET A 194 16.34 10.22 -26.83
N ASP A 195 15.29 11.02 -26.98
CA ASP A 195 15.32 12.48 -26.75
C ASP A 195 15.54 12.75 -25.25
N TRP A 196 16.81 12.81 -24.86
CA TRP A 196 17.29 13.20 -23.55
C TRP A 196 17.14 14.73 -23.36
N ASN A 197 15.91 15.20 -23.20
CA ASN A 197 15.66 16.40 -22.40
C ASN A 197 16.01 16.08 -20.93
N GLU A 198 17.31 16.09 -20.68
CA GLU A 198 18.02 16.00 -19.42
C GLU A 198 17.56 17.10 -18.47
N ALA A 199 16.77 16.70 -17.48
CA ALA A 199 16.77 17.36 -16.18
C ALA A 199 17.00 16.28 -15.13
N PRO A 200 17.65 16.58 -13.99
CA PRO A 200 17.51 15.75 -12.80
C PRO A 200 16.00 15.53 -12.61
N VAL A 201 15.58 14.33 -12.19
CA VAL A 201 14.17 14.01 -11.94
C VAL A 201 13.69 14.88 -10.78
N GLN A 202 13.47 16.17 -11.05
CA GLN A 202 12.67 17.05 -10.22
C GLN A 202 11.33 16.38 -10.21
N PHE A 203 10.90 15.91 -9.04
CA PHE A 203 9.58 15.40 -8.76
C PHE A 203 8.56 16.06 -9.67
N ASN A 204 8.27 15.41 -10.80
CA ASN A 204 7.46 16.03 -11.81
C ASN A 204 6.04 15.77 -11.34
N LEU A 205 5.40 16.81 -10.78
CA LEU A 205 3.97 16.77 -10.40
C LEU A 205 3.08 16.26 -11.56
N ASN A 206 3.59 16.28 -12.80
CA ASN A 206 2.96 15.67 -13.97
C ASN A 206 3.01 14.12 -14.00
N MET A 207 3.67 13.44 -13.07
CA MET A 207 3.63 11.98 -12.91
C MET A 207 2.39 11.50 -12.13
N ILE A 208 1.69 12.43 -11.46
CA ILE A 208 0.49 12.15 -10.68
C ILE A 208 -0.68 13.08 -11.09
N PRO A 209 -0.93 13.40 -12.38
CA PRO A 209 -1.89 14.46 -12.70
C PRO A 209 -3.31 14.09 -12.29
N LYS A 210 -3.65 12.80 -12.31
CA LYS A 210 -5.01 12.34 -12.00
C LYS A 210 -5.24 12.28 -10.51
N THR A 211 -4.35 11.64 -9.75
CA THR A 211 -4.48 11.57 -8.30
C THR A 211 -4.36 12.96 -7.64
N ILE A 212 -3.47 13.86 -8.11
CA ILE A 212 -3.43 15.25 -7.61
C ILE A 212 -4.73 16.01 -7.89
N LYS A 213 -5.33 15.84 -9.08
CA LYS A 213 -6.63 16.46 -9.39
C LYS A 213 -7.72 15.96 -8.45
N VAL A 214 -7.72 14.66 -8.13
CA VAL A 214 -8.65 14.08 -7.14
C VAL A 214 -8.40 14.68 -5.77
N PHE A 215 -7.16 14.73 -5.30
CA PHE A 215 -6.83 15.32 -3.99
C PHE A 215 -7.33 16.75 -3.85
N ARG A 216 -7.05 17.61 -4.83
CA ARG A 216 -7.53 19.00 -4.84
C ARG A 216 -9.06 19.10 -4.89
N LYS A 217 -9.73 18.18 -5.58
CA LYS A 217 -11.21 18.15 -5.63
C LYS A 217 -11.80 17.87 -4.24
N TYR A 218 -11.15 17.03 -3.44
CA TYR A 218 -11.67 16.56 -2.15
C TYR A 218 -11.10 17.25 -0.91
N GLU A 219 -10.12 18.14 -1.06
CA GLU A 219 -9.59 19.02 -0.01
C GLU A 219 -10.71 19.79 0.71
N ALA A 220 -11.62 20.39 -0.05
CA ALA A 220 -12.78 21.11 0.49
C ALA A 220 -13.75 20.22 1.30
N TYR A 221 -13.62 18.90 1.22
CA TYR A 221 -14.43 17.92 1.94
C TYR A 221 -13.69 17.30 3.14
N GLY A 222 -12.53 17.84 3.50
CA GLY A 222 -11.77 17.46 4.70
C GLY A 222 -10.72 16.37 4.49
N LEU A 223 -10.47 15.94 3.24
CA LEU A 223 -9.36 15.06 2.91
C LEU A 223 -8.04 15.82 3.06
N ARG A 224 -7.17 15.36 3.96
CA ARG A 224 -5.81 15.88 4.11
C ARG A 224 -4.85 15.02 3.31
N VAL A 225 -3.98 15.67 2.54
CA VAL A 225 -2.98 14.95 1.77
C VAL A 225 -1.60 15.56 1.99
N SER A 226 -0.67 14.73 2.45
CA SER A 226 0.76 15.04 2.46
C SER A 226 1.47 14.20 1.41
N VAL A 227 2.28 14.86 0.59
CA VAL A 227 3.22 14.20 -0.31
C VAL A 227 4.62 14.67 0.07
N ARG A 228 5.48 13.73 0.45
CA ARG A 228 6.88 13.98 0.76
C ARG A 228 7.74 13.25 -0.26
N ALA A 229 8.57 13.97 -0.99
CA ALA A 229 9.65 13.39 -1.77
C ALA A 229 10.97 13.66 -1.03
N GLU A 230 11.84 12.68 -0.92
CA GLU A 230 13.17 12.83 -0.36
C GLU A 230 14.18 12.53 -1.47
N ASP A 231 15.11 13.45 -1.73
CA ASP A 231 16.17 13.20 -2.69
C ASP A 231 17.32 12.39 -2.06
N GLU A 232 18.26 11.95 -2.90
CA GLU A 232 19.44 11.17 -2.49
C GLU A 232 20.33 11.88 -1.43
N LEU A 233 20.19 13.20 -1.28
CA LEU A 233 20.91 14.02 -0.31
C LEU A 233 20.12 14.22 0.99
N GLY A 234 18.99 13.52 1.17
CA GLY A 234 18.11 13.63 2.32
C GLY A 234 17.32 14.94 2.36
N ARG A 235 17.29 15.72 1.27
CA ARG A 235 16.48 16.94 1.20
C ARG A 235 15.05 16.54 0.87
N SER A 236 14.12 16.99 1.69
CA SER A 236 12.71 16.66 1.52
C SER A 236 11.94 17.83 0.90
N VAL A 237 11.19 17.55 -0.17
CA VAL A 237 10.15 18.43 -0.70
C VAL A 237 8.81 17.99 -0.15
N TYR A 238 8.08 18.92 0.45
CA TYR A 238 6.77 18.68 1.03
C TYR A 238 5.69 19.41 0.24
N LEU A 239 4.68 18.67 -0.19
CA LEU A 239 3.43 19.21 -0.68
C LEU A 239 2.35 18.83 0.34
N ASP A 240 1.88 19.82 1.10
CA ASP A 240 0.74 19.69 2.00
C ASP A 240 -0.45 20.36 1.32
N LEU A 241 -1.47 19.56 0.99
CA LEU A 241 -2.73 20.04 0.44
C LEU A 241 -3.70 20.21 1.62
N ARG A 242 -3.91 21.46 2.06
CA ARG A 242 -4.80 21.87 3.16
C ARG A 242 -5.79 22.96 2.76
#